data_AF-A0A1G2A723-F1
#
_entry.id   AF-A0A1G2A723-F1
#
_cell.length_a   1.000
_cell.length_b   1.000
_cell.length_c   1.000
_cell.angle_alpha   90.00
_cell.angle_beta   90.00
_cell.angle_gamma   90.00
#
_symmetry.space_group_name_H-M   'P 1'
#
loop_
_entity.id
_entity.type
_entity.pdbx_description
1 polymer ?
#
loop_
_entity_poly.entity_id
_entity_poly.type
_entity_poly.pdbx_seq_one_letter_code
_entity_poly.pdbx_strand_id
1 'polypeptide(L)'
;MDVVYDYNYIKARLNFYDLRHTPISHLKYMDFFPIRDRSKIITKGEGATPLYRLEALGKELGLSRLYIKNEGMNPTGVFKDRGTCVEITKAREIGAKAVCVASTGNMAASVSAYAAQAGLPCYVLVPEGTPVGKLAQTLVYGARVLQIRGHYDDCVRLAREMAEKYGYHLCGDYAFRREGQKSAAYEIIEQLGWQSPDVLICPVGFGTNLAGIYKGFVEFQKLGFIDRLPVIVGVQASGCSPIADAYQRGKRVCVPIERPDTIAGAVAVGNPGDAPFLFEAFSKTRGFALKCDDDEILEAQAILGRKESIFVEPSSALPLAGVFQMMKDKEKRRFLISKSGSDSPKIVLIATGNGLKDPRAVLKKYATPPSADPNMSEIDRFLRFKLYKLGTSPKIRERERIVVETGDDMNLKRADELIRREFGLTLPRTYLEDVRKLAQIFKQKGKPISRIDFQRIIEDTLKERAKRKVLEFKDFKVETSLNARPSARVSVRQGLRTYEGCSEGVGPFDAIINAFKKAIPSMHSPSFELTDYIVEIDSAKTDATVKATITMRDELGNKVIGTGTSPDIIVASVLAYEEGYNLLLNSHENS
;
A
#
# COMPACT_ATOMS: atom_id res chain seq x y z
N MET A 1 -12.14 29.93 -4.38
CA MET A 1 -11.21 31.08 -4.44
C MET A 1 -9.98 30.68 -5.24
N ASP A 2 -9.36 31.61 -5.95
CA ASP A 2 -8.11 31.38 -6.68
C ASP A 2 -7.16 32.58 -6.53
N VAL A 3 -5.85 32.32 -6.64
CA VAL A 3 -4.79 33.34 -6.55
C VAL A 3 -4.58 33.96 -7.94
N VAL A 4 -4.67 35.28 -8.03
CA VAL A 4 -4.51 36.05 -9.27
C VAL A 4 -3.18 36.79 -9.23
N TYR A 5 -2.41 36.68 -10.32
CA TYR A 5 -1.13 37.37 -10.50
C TYR A 5 -1.21 38.42 -11.59
N ASP A 6 -0.43 39.50 -11.42
CA ASP A 6 -0.05 40.37 -12.53
C ASP A 6 1.11 39.73 -13.31
N TYR A 7 0.77 38.97 -14.34
CA TYR A 7 1.76 38.31 -15.19
C TYR A 7 2.60 39.28 -16.01
N ASN A 8 2.08 40.48 -16.31
CA ASN A 8 2.86 41.49 -17.02
C ASN A 8 3.97 42.03 -16.10
N TYR A 9 3.62 42.28 -14.84
CA TYR A 9 4.58 42.65 -13.80
C TYR A 9 5.66 41.58 -13.61
N ILE A 10 5.27 40.30 -13.50
CA ILE A 10 6.22 39.17 -13.37
C ILE A 10 7.13 39.12 -14.59
N LYS A 11 6.56 39.11 -15.81
CA LYS A 11 7.34 39.01 -17.05
C LYS A 11 8.37 40.11 -17.20
N ALA A 12 8.04 41.34 -16.79
CA ALA A 12 8.94 42.49 -16.88
C ALA A 12 10.14 42.44 -15.90
N ARG A 13 10.05 41.65 -14.83
CA ARG A 13 11.07 41.58 -13.76
C ARG A 13 11.77 40.23 -13.64
N LEU A 14 11.27 39.22 -14.36
CA LEU A 14 11.80 37.88 -14.32
C LEU A 14 13.20 37.83 -14.96
N ASN A 15 14.19 37.35 -14.22
CA ASN A 15 15.50 37.07 -14.79
C ASN A 15 15.45 35.72 -15.53
N PHE A 16 15.26 35.78 -16.85
CA PHE A 16 15.20 34.59 -17.71
C PHE A 16 16.51 33.78 -17.70
N TYR A 17 17.66 34.45 -17.57
CA TYR A 17 18.95 33.77 -17.51
C TYR A 17 19.06 32.94 -16.23
N ASP A 18 18.80 33.55 -15.07
CA ASP A 18 18.84 32.83 -13.79
C ASP A 18 17.84 31.68 -13.76
N LEU A 19 16.62 31.91 -14.25
CA LEU A 19 15.60 30.85 -14.32
C LEU A 19 16.00 29.70 -15.25
N ARG A 20 16.82 29.91 -16.29
CA ARG A 20 17.27 28.83 -17.18
C ARG A 20 18.50 28.08 -16.68
N HIS A 21 19.37 28.75 -15.91
CA HIS A 21 20.68 28.20 -15.56
C HIS A 21 20.81 27.80 -14.08
N THR A 22 19.93 28.28 -13.20
CA THR A 22 19.91 27.85 -11.79
C THR A 22 19.50 26.39 -11.68
N PRO A 23 20.14 25.56 -10.83
CA PRO A 23 19.71 24.20 -10.58
C PRO A 23 18.23 24.12 -10.17
N ILE A 24 17.54 23.06 -10.61
CA ILE A 24 16.14 22.84 -10.28
C ILE A 24 15.98 22.75 -8.76
N SER A 25 15.04 23.54 -8.24
CA SER A 25 14.55 23.47 -6.86
C SER A 25 13.14 24.05 -6.82
N HIS A 26 12.34 23.70 -5.81
CA HIS A 26 11.01 24.30 -5.68
C HIS A 26 11.08 25.83 -5.49
N LEU A 27 12.04 26.32 -4.70
CA LEU A 27 12.23 27.75 -4.44
C LEU A 27 12.79 28.53 -5.63
N LYS A 28 13.33 27.86 -6.66
CA LYS A 28 13.69 28.51 -7.92
C LYS A 28 12.52 29.28 -8.54
N TYR A 29 11.29 28.81 -8.30
CA TYR A 29 10.08 29.37 -8.87
C TYR A 29 9.38 30.38 -7.93
N MET A 30 10.12 30.97 -7.00
CA MET A 30 9.58 31.86 -5.95
C MET A 30 8.77 33.04 -6.49
N ASP A 31 9.14 33.59 -7.65
CA ASP A 31 8.42 34.70 -8.30
C ASP A 31 6.99 34.33 -8.73
N PHE A 32 6.69 33.02 -8.77
CA PHE A 32 5.38 32.48 -9.09
C PHE A 32 4.60 32.04 -7.84
N PHE A 33 5.12 32.25 -6.63
CA PHE A 33 4.40 31.94 -5.40
C PHE A 33 3.84 33.21 -4.75
N PRO A 34 2.70 33.13 -4.06
CA PRO A 34 2.06 34.30 -3.49
C PRO A 34 2.69 34.65 -2.14
N ILE A 35 4.02 34.73 -2.04
CA ILE A 35 4.74 35.03 -0.80
C ILE A 35 5.47 36.37 -0.98
N ARG A 36 5.21 37.33 -0.09
CA ARG A 36 5.75 38.69 -0.14
C ARG A 36 7.03 38.80 0.68
N ASP A 37 7.03 38.25 1.90
CA ASP A 37 8.16 38.27 2.81
C ASP A 37 9.01 36.99 2.67
N ARG A 38 10.09 37.10 1.89
CA ARG A 38 11.03 36.00 1.65
C ARG A 38 11.77 35.55 2.93
N SER A 39 11.83 36.37 3.98
CA SER A 39 12.45 35.97 5.26
C SER A 39 11.64 34.90 6.00
N LYS A 40 10.37 34.71 5.62
CA LYS A 40 9.45 33.76 6.25
C LYS A 40 9.44 32.39 5.59
N ILE A 41 10.15 32.21 4.47
CA ILE A 41 10.16 30.96 3.69
C ILE A 41 10.47 29.77 4.60
N ILE A 42 9.63 28.75 4.50
CA ILE A 42 9.81 27.44 5.12
C ILE A 42 9.98 26.43 4.01
N THR A 43 11.12 25.74 3.98
CA THR A 43 11.41 24.69 3.01
C THR A 43 12.10 23.52 3.69
N LYS A 44 11.93 22.33 3.11
CA LYS A 44 12.69 21.11 3.43
C LYS A 44 13.44 20.59 2.21
N GLY A 45 13.60 21.41 1.18
CA GLY A 45 14.19 21.01 -0.10
C GLY A 45 13.23 20.20 -0.97
N GLU A 46 11.92 20.39 -0.82
CA GLU A 46 10.91 19.82 -1.71
C GLU A 46 11.07 20.26 -3.16
N GLY A 47 10.43 19.51 -4.06
CA GLY A 47 10.64 19.64 -5.48
C GLY A 47 11.95 19.03 -5.94
N ALA A 48 12.43 19.47 -7.12
CA ALA A 48 13.55 18.86 -7.84
C ALA A 48 13.43 17.33 -7.98
N THR A 49 12.20 16.82 -8.02
CA THR A 49 11.96 15.37 -8.00
C THR A 49 12.36 14.75 -9.33
N PRO A 50 12.82 13.49 -9.34
CA PRO A 50 13.24 12.84 -10.57
C PRO A 50 12.13 12.72 -11.61
N LEU A 51 12.48 12.94 -12.88
CA LEU A 51 11.68 12.59 -14.05
C LEU A 51 12.36 11.40 -14.72
N TYR A 52 11.94 10.19 -14.36
CA TYR A 52 12.53 8.97 -14.90
C TYR A 52 11.93 8.66 -16.27
N ARG A 53 12.78 8.30 -17.24
CA ARG A 53 12.32 7.67 -18.48
C ARG A 53 12.05 6.20 -18.20
N LEU A 54 10.88 5.72 -18.59
CA LEU A 54 10.47 4.32 -18.43
C LEU A 54 10.96 3.53 -19.64
N GLU A 55 12.23 3.15 -19.64
CA GLU A 55 12.89 2.54 -20.82
C GLU A 55 12.31 1.14 -21.13
N ALA A 56 12.14 0.29 -20.12
CA ALA A 56 11.67 -1.09 -20.32
C ALA A 56 10.20 -1.11 -20.76
N LEU A 57 9.35 -0.36 -20.06
CA LEU A 57 7.93 -0.21 -20.38
C LEU A 57 7.72 0.57 -21.67
N GLY A 58 8.50 1.62 -21.89
CA GLY A 58 8.44 2.40 -23.12
C GLY A 58 8.71 1.54 -24.34
N LYS A 59 9.73 0.66 -24.29
CA LYS A 59 10.01 -0.30 -25.36
C LYS A 59 8.87 -1.30 -25.56
N GLU A 60 8.35 -1.89 -24.48
CA GLU A 60 7.27 -2.90 -24.53
C GLU A 60 5.96 -2.34 -25.10
N LEU A 61 5.63 -1.10 -24.76
CA LEU A 61 4.40 -0.44 -25.19
C LEU A 61 4.54 0.29 -26.54
N GLY A 62 5.75 0.38 -27.10
CA GLY A 62 6.03 1.22 -28.27
C GLY A 62 5.96 2.73 -27.98
N LEU A 63 6.18 3.12 -26.72
CA LEU A 63 6.15 4.49 -26.20
C LEU A 63 7.56 4.93 -25.80
N SER A 64 8.42 5.21 -26.77
CA SER A 64 9.85 5.48 -26.55
C SER A 64 10.13 6.71 -25.66
N ARG A 65 9.16 7.60 -25.47
CA ARG A 65 9.26 8.83 -24.67
C ARG A 65 8.23 8.86 -23.55
N LEU A 66 8.12 7.74 -22.84
CA LEU A 66 7.31 7.59 -21.63
C LEU A 66 8.16 7.95 -20.40
N TYR A 67 7.66 8.86 -19.57
CA TYR A 67 8.32 9.33 -18.36
C TYR A 67 7.41 9.25 -17.15
N ILE A 68 7.99 9.16 -15.96
CA ILE A 68 7.29 9.28 -14.69
C ILE A 68 7.95 10.34 -13.81
N LYS A 69 7.17 11.32 -13.38
CA LYS A 69 7.58 12.33 -12.39
C LYS A 69 7.34 11.74 -11.00
N ASN A 70 8.41 11.36 -10.32
CA ASN A 70 8.33 10.65 -9.04
C ASN A 70 8.28 11.63 -7.85
N GLU A 71 7.08 12.08 -7.51
CA GLU A 71 6.83 12.97 -6.36
C GLU A 71 6.94 12.25 -5.01
N GLY A 72 7.09 10.93 -5.01
CA GLY A 72 7.40 10.13 -3.82
C GLY A 72 8.81 10.38 -3.25
N MET A 73 9.64 11.16 -3.94
CA MET A 73 10.98 11.57 -3.52
C MET A 73 11.01 12.92 -2.78
N ASN A 74 9.85 13.53 -2.54
CA ASN A 74 9.75 14.70 -1.66
C ASN A 74 10.04 14.33 -0.18
N PRO A 75 10.34 15.32 0.70
CA PRO A 75 10.77 15.09 2.08
C PRO A 75 9.87 14.20 2.94
N THR A 76 8.54 14.27 2.78
CA THR A 76 7.58 13.41 3.50
C THR A 76 7.08 12.22 2.67
N GLY A 77 7.68 12.03 1.50
CA GLY A 77 7.41 10.96 0.56
C GLY A 77 6.22 11.20 -0.35
N VAL A 78 5.74 12.46 -0.50
CA VAL A 78 4.54 12.79 -1.29
C VAL A 78 4.58 14.19 -1.92
N PHE A 79 3.88 14.38 -3.04
CA PHE A 79 3.73 15.66 -3.76
C PHE A 79 3.18 16.83 -2.92
N LYS A 80 2.48 16.51 -1.83
CA LYS A 80 1.77 17.49 -0.99
C LYS A 80 2.71 18.53 -0.39
N ASP A 81 3.98 18.16 -0.24
CA ASP A 81 5.08 18.98 0.27
C ASP A 81 5.23 20.30 -0.48
N ARG A 82 5.11 20.28 -1.82
CA ARG A 82 5.15 21.50 -2.65
C ARG A 82 4.10 22.52 -2.21
N GLY A 83 2.85 22.06 -2.07
CA GLY A 83 1.76 22.92 -1.65
C GLY A 83 1.88 23.36 -0.20
N THR A 84 2.36 22.47 0.67
CA THR A 84 2.52 22.73 2.10
C THR A 84 3.65 23.71 2.38
N CYS A 85 4.74 23.71 1.60
CA CYS A 85 5.77 24.74 1.64
C CYS A 85 5.17 26.15 1.51
N VAL A 86 4.37 26.38 0.46
CA VAL A 86 3.73 27.67 0.21
C VAL A 86 2.68 28.00 1.27
N GLU A 87 1.83 27.04 1.63
CA GLU A 87 0.77 27.21 2.63
C GLU A 87 1.31 27.56 4.02
N ILE A 88 2.33 26.85 4.50
CA ILE A 88 2.92 27.09 5.83
C ILE A 88 3.78 28.36 5.83
N THR A 89 4.49 28.65 4.75
CA THR A 89 5.17 29.94 4.59
C THR A 89 4.17 31.09 4.68
N LYS A 90 3.02 30.97 4.00
CA LYS A 90 1.93 31.94 4.07
C LYS A 90 1.36 32.06 5.49
N ALA A 91 1.11 30.95 6.17
CA ALA A 91 0.64 30.93 7.56
C ALA A 91 1.59 31.71 8.48
N ARG A 92 2.91 31.51 8.32
CA ARG A 92 3.93 32.24 9.08
C ARG A 92 3.98 33.73 8.72
N GLU A 93 3.86 34.06 7.44
CA GLU A 93 3.83 35.45 6.96
C GLU A 93 2.66 36.24 7.54
N ILE A 94 1.48 35.62 7.65
CA ILE A 94 0.30 36.26 8.24
C ILE A 94 0.27 36.22 9.78
N GLY A 95 1.32 35.69 10.41
CA GLY A 95 1.46 35.66 11.88
C GLY A 95 0.58 34.62 12.58
N ALA A 96 0.26 33.50 11.93
CA ALA A 96 -0.54 32.44 12.54
C ALA A 96 0.13 31.89 13.82
N LYS A 97 -0.65 31.74 14.90
CA LYS A 97 -0.15 31.24 16.19
C LYS A 97 0.05 29.73 16.22
N ALA A 98 -0.70 29.02 15.39
CA ALA A 98 -0.63 27.57 15.19
C ALA A 98 -1.29 27.22 13.87
N VAL A 99 -1.17 25.96 13.46
CA VAL A 99 -1.86 25.40 12.30
C VAL A 99 -2.74 24.24 12.71
N CYS A 100 -3.81 24.02 11.96
CA CYS A 100 -4.69 22.89 12.16
C CYS A 100 -5.14 22.24 10.85
N VAL A 101 -5.39 20.93 10.89
CA VAL A 101 -5.87 20.18 9.72
C VAL A 101 -6.69 18.97 10.14
N ALA A 102 -7.75 18.68 9.39
CA ALA A 102 -8.46 17.41 9.46
C ALA A 102 -7.94 16.49 8.34
N SER A 103 -7.13 15.48 8.67
CA SER A 103 -6.62 14.51 7.68
C SER A 103 -6.00 13.29 8.37
N THR A 104 -6.22 12.11 7.80
CA THR A 104 -5.73 10.82 8.32
C THR A 104 -4.50 10.29 7.57
N GLY A 105 -3.91 11.05 6.65
CA GLY A 105 -2.88 10.53 5.74
C GLY A 105 -1.87 11.56 5.25
N ASN A 106 -1.56 11.51 3.95
CA ASN A 106 -0.47 12.26 3.31
C ASN A 106 -0.47 13.76 3.63
N MET A 107 -1.64 14.38 3.79
CA MET A 107 -1.74 15.81 4.10
C MET A 107 -1.33 16.10 5.55
N ALA A 108 -1.80 15.31 6.52
CA ALA A 108 -1.39 15.47 7.91
C ALA A 108 0.12 15.31 8.08
N ALA A 109 0.73 14.30 7.45
CA ALA A 109 2.17 14.08 7.52
C ALA A 109 2.96 15.29 6.95
N SER A 110 2.55 15.77 5.78
CA SER A 110 3.16 16.93 5.12
C SER A 110 3.02 18.20 5.97
N VAL A 111 1.80 18.55 6.39
CA VAL A 111 1.54 19.74 7.24
C VAL A 111 2.34 19.68 8.54
N SER A 112 2.38 18.51 9.19
CA SER A 112 3.13 18.33 10.45
C SER A 112 4.62 18.56 10.28
N ALA A 113 5.22 18.04 9.20
CA ALA A 113 6.65 18.19 8.94
C ALA A 113 7.06 19.65 8.72
N TYR A 114 6.24 20.42 7.98
CA TYR A 114 6.53 21.83 7.69
C TYR A 114 6.16 22.73 8.87
N ALA A 115 5.12 22.41 9.64
CA ALA A 115 4.80 23.11 10.86
C ALA A 115 5.93 22.97 11.89
N ALA A 116 6.49 21.75 12.03
CA ALA A 116 7.68 21.51 12.85
C ALA A 116 8.88 22.34 12.37
N GLN A 117 9.14 22.37 11.05
CA GLN A 117 10.19 23.20 10.46
C GLN A 117 9.97 24.71 10.72
N ALA A 118 8.72 25.15 10.75
CA ALA A 118 8.33 26.54 11.02
C ALA A 118 8.31 26.91 12.51
N GLY A 119 8.47 25.94 13.41
CA GLY A 119 8.25 26.14 14.84
C GLY A 119 6.80 26.47 15.20
N LEU A 120 5.84 26.09 14.34
CA LEU A 120 4.41 26.31 14.56
C LEU A 120 3.77 25.09 15.23
N PRO A 121 2.99 25.26 16.32
CA PRO A 121 2.19 24.17 16.85
C PRO A 121 1.23 23.62 15.79
N CYS A 122 1.21 22.30 15.62
CA CYS A 122 0.37 21.62 14.64
C CYS A 122 -0.69 20.77 15.34
N TYR A 123 -1.96 21.00 15.03
CA TYR A 123 -3.08 20.23 15.55
C TYR A 123 -3.72 19.42 14.43
N VAL A 124 -3.87 18.10 14.64
CA VAL A 124 -4.40 17.20 13.63
C VAL A 124 -5.64 16.50 14.19
N LEU A 125 -6.79 16.71 13.57
CA LEU A 125 -8.04 16.06 13.95
C LEU A 125 -8.31 14.88 13.04
N VAL A 126 -8.58 13.72 13.63
CA VAL A 126 -8.87 12.47 12.91
C VAL A 126 -10.01 11.72 13.57
N PRO A 127 -10.79 10.90 12.84
CA PRO A 127 -11.78 10.03 13.47
C PRO A 127 -11.14 9.01 14.42
N GLU A 128 -11.86 8.65 15.48
CA GLU A 128 -11.51 7.53 16.36
C GLU A 128 -11.36 6.22 15.56
N GLY A 129 -10.34 5.43 15.89
CA GLY A 129 -10.01 4.20 15.18
C GLY A 129 -9.14 4.39 13.94
N THR A 130 -8.70 5.62 13.64
CA THR A 130 -7.71 5.86 12.58
C THR A 130 -6.44 5.05 12.89
N PRO A 131 -5.98 4.15 11.98
CA PRO A 131 -4.84 3.28 12.27
C PRO A 131 -3.58 4.08 12.57
N VAL A 132 -2.94 3.81 13.72
CA VAL A 132 -1.74 4.51 14.19
C VAL A 132 -0.60 4.46 13.15
N GLY A 133 -0.49 3.37 12.40
CA GLY A 133 0.50 3.25 11.32
C GLY A 133 0.38 4.35 10.25
N LYS A 134 -0.82 4.85 9.96
CA LYS A 134 -1.02 6.00 9.03
C LYS A 134 -0.65 7.33 9.66
N LEU A 135 -0.65 7.40 11.00
CA LEU A 135 -0.34 8.60 11.78
C LEU A 135 1.12 8.65 12.23
N ALA A 136 1.92 7.62 11.98
CA ALA A 136 3.29 7.51 12.47
C ALA A 136 4.15 8.74 12.13
N GLN A 137 4.18 9.16 10.87
CA GLN A 137 4.91 10.38 10.46
C GLN A 137 4.37 11.64 11.15
N THR A 138 3.05 11.80 11.17
CA THR A 138 2.36 12.93 11.83
C THR A 138 2.78 13.05 13.30
N LEU A 139 2.80 11.93 14.03
CA LEU A 139 3.20 11.85 15.44
C LEU A 139 4.69 12.15 15.63
N VAL A 140 5.57 11.56 14.80
CA VAL A 140 7.02 11.77 14.87
C VAL A 140 7.40 13.23 14.59
N TYR A 141 6.69 13.91 13.69
CA TYR A 141 6.87 15.35 13.46
C TYR A 141 6.31 16.24 14.59
N GLY A 142 5.78 15.66 15.68
CA GLY A 142 5.37 16.39 16.87
C GLY A 142 3.98 17.02 16.78
N ALA A 143 3.14 16.58 15.85
CA ALA A 143 1.76 17.07 15.78
C ALA A 143 0.93 16.59 16.98
N ARG A 144 0.06 17.48 17.46
CA ARG A 144 -0.92 17.23 18.52
C ARG A 144 -2.14 16.58 17.88
N VAL A 145 -2.14 15.26 17.81
CA VAL A 145 -3.21 14.48 17.19
C VAL A 145 -4.35 14.24 18.18
N LEU A 146 -5.57 14.57 17.77
CA LEU A 146 -6.79 14.30 18.54
C LEU A 146 -7.73 13.39 17.73
N GLN A 147 -8.07 12.24 18.31
CA GLN A 147 -9.07 11.33 17.79
C GLN A 147 -10.47 11.79 18.22
N ILE A 148 -11.32 12.13 17.27
CA ILE A 148 -12.68 12.59 17.45
C ILE A 148 -13.63 11.40 17.35
N ARG A 149 -14.48 11.21 18.36
CA ARG A 149 -15.58 10.23 18.33
C ARG A 149 -16.68 10.71 17.40
N GLY A 150 -16.47 10.56 16.10
CA GLY A 150 -17.35 11.05 15.05
C GLY A 150 -16.81 10.70 13.67
N HIS A 151 -17.42 11.29 12.65
CA HIS A 151 -17.02 11.06 11.26
C HIS A 151 -15.96 12.07 10.80
N TYR A 152 -15.45 11.87 9.58
CA TYR A 152 -14.47 12.79 9.00
C TYR A 152 -15.02 14.22 8.90
N ASP A 153 -16.30 14.37 8.59
CA ASP A 153 -16.94 15.69 8.48
C ASP A 153 -16.97 16.45 9.81
N ASP A 154 -17.11 15.75 10.94
CA ASP A 154 -16.97 16.34 12.27
C ASP A 154 -15.56 16.89 12.50
N CYS A 155 -14.54 16.15 12.07
CA CYS A 155 -13.15 16.59 12.17
C CYS A 155 -12.91 17.86 11.35
N VAL A 156 -13.44 17.93 10.12
CA VAL A 156 -13.33 19.10 9.25
C VAL A 156 -14.04 20.31 9.87
N ARG A 157 -15.27 20.13 10.35
CA ARG A 157 -16.04 21.18 11.02
C ARG A 157 -15.30 21.70 12.25
N LEU A 158 -14.85 20.82 13.14
CA LEU A 158 -14.11 21.19 14.35
C LEU A 158 -12.77 21.88 14.03
N ALA A 159 -12.06 21.45 12.98
CA ALA A 159 -10.82 22.09 12.57
C ALA A 159 -11.06 23.54 12.11
N ARG A 160 -12.17 23.80 11.40
CA ARG A 160 -12.58 25.14 10.99
C ARG A 160 -12.98 26.00 12.19
N GLU A 161 -13.84 25.48 13.08
CA GLU A 161 -14.23 26.18 14.31
C GLU A 161 -13.01 26.51 15.18
N MET A 162 -12.03 25.59 15.27
CA MET A 162 -10.78 25.81 15.99
C MET A 162 -9.91 26.88 15.33
N ALA A 163 -9.85 26.92 14.00
CA ALA A 163 -9.13 27.95 13.26
C ALA A 163 -9.71 29.35 13.54
N GLU A 164 -11.03 29.48 13.45
CA GLU A 164 -11.75 30.75 13.69
C GLU A 164 -11.64 31.19 15.15
N LYS A 165 -11.90 30.29 16.09
CA LYS A 165 -11.94 30.61 17.52
C LYS A 165 -10.57 30.99 18.10
N TYR A 166 -9.50 30.30 17.70
CA TYR A 166 -8.17 30.49 18.29
C TYR A 166 -7.20 31.27 17.40
N GLY A 167 -7.63 31.71 16.21
CA GLY A 167 -6.77 32.40 15.25
C GLY A 167 -5.66 31.49 14.70
N TYR A 168 -5.96 30.20 14.53
CA TYR A 168 -5.04 29.26 13.91
C TYR A 168 -5.23 29.28 12.39
N HIS A 169 -4.19 28.94 11.65
CA HIS A 169 -4.31 28.76 10.21
C HIS A 169 -4.87 27.37 9.89
N LEU A 170 -6.04 27.33 9.26
CA LEU A 170 -6.62 26.10 8.74
C LEU A 170 -5.85 25.65 7.49
N CYS A 171 -5.00 24.64 7.65
CA CYS A 171 -4.34 24.00 6.53
C CYS A 171 -5.34 23.13 5.76
N GLY A 172 -5.10 23.00 4.46
CA GLY A 172 -6.07 22.51 3.49
C GLY A 172 -6.69 23.64 2.65
N ASP A 173 -6.14 24.86 2.68
CA ASP A 173 -6.52 25.90 1.73
C ASP A 173 -6.00 25.50 0.34
N TYR A 174 -6.91 24.94 -0.44
CA TYR A 174 -6.61 24.46 -1.79
C TYR A 174 -6.10 25.57 -2.71
N ALA A 175 -6.30 26.86 -2.41
CA ALA A 175 -5.74 27.96 -3.20
C ALA A 175 -4.21 28.04 -3.06
N PHE A 176 -3.66 28.22 -1.84
CA PHE A 176 -2.21 28.30 -1.65
C PHE A 176 -1.50 26.99 -1.96
N ARG A 177 -2.15 25.85 -1.67
CA ARG A 177 -1.58 24.54 -1.99
C ARG A 177 -1.42 24.33 -3.49
N ARG A 178 -2.38 24.80 -4.28
CA ARG A 178 -2.32 24.75 -5.75
C ARG A 178 -1.14 25.56 -6.28
N GLU A 179 -0.85 26.72 -5.66
CA GLU A 179 0.30 27.56 -6.02
C GLU A 179 1.64 26.88 -5.78
N GLY A 180 1.78 26.07 -4.74
CA GLY A 180 2.98 25.25 -4.60
C GLY A 180 3.01 24.08 -5.59
N GLN A 181 1.90 23.37 -5.75
CA GLN A 181 1.80 22.18 -6.61
C GLN A 181 2.04 22.47 -8.10
N LYS A 182 1.74 23.68 -8.58
CA LYS A 182 2.00 24.07 -9.98
C LYS A 182 3.49 24.01 -10.36
N SER A 183 4.39 24.11 -9.37
CA SER A 183 5.83 23.98 -9.60
C SER A 183 6.23 22.64 -10.24
N ALA A 184 5.46 21.58 -10.04
CA ALA A 184 5.71 20.31 -10.73
C ALA A 184 5.65 20.46 -12.26
N ALA A 185 4.77 21.33 -12.79
CA ALA A 185 4.72 21.61 -14.22
C ALA A 185 5.98 22.34 -14.71
N TYR A 186 6.45 23.32 -13.95
CA TYR A 186 7.68 24.05 -14.30
C TYR A 186 8.89 23.12 -14.35
N GLU A 187 9.02 22.25 -13.34
CA GLU A 187 10.09 21.25 -13.32
C GLU A 187 9.98 20.28 -14.48
N ILE A 188 8.78 19.79 -14.82
CA ILE A 188 8.59 18.91 -15.98
C ILE A 188 9.04 19.59 -17.27
N ILE A 189 8.66 20.86 -17.47
CA ILE A 189 9.06 21.64 -18.66
C ILE A 189 10.58 21.76 -18.72
N GLU A 190 11.21 22.12 -17.61
CA GLU A 190 12.65 22.30 -17.52
C GLU A 190 13.42 20.99 -17.74
N GLN A 191 13.00 19.90 -17.07
CA GLN A 191 13.57 18.56 -17.20
C GLN A 191 13.40 17.97 -18.60
N LEU A 192 12.40 18.43 -19.36
CA LEU A 192 12.20 18.08 -20.77
C LEU A 192 12.89 19.04 -21.74
N GLY A 193 13.82 19.87 -21.24
CA GLY A 193 14.63 20.79 -22.04
C GLY A 193 13.84 22.03 -22.47
N TRP A 194 13.06 22.62 -21.57
CA TRP A 194 12.16 23.75 -21.82
C TRP A 194 11.08 23.43 -22.87
N GLN A 195 10.55 22.21 -22.82
CA GLN A 195 9.51 21.77 -23.74
C GLN A 195 8.32 21.19 -22.98
N SER A 196 7.12 21.55 -23.44
CA SER A 196 5.89 20.93 -22.96
C SER A 196 5.84 19.45 -23.34
N PRO A 197 5.38 18.54 -22.45
CA PRO A 197 5.03 17.19 -22.87
C PRO A 197 3.84 17.23 -23.84
N ASP A 198 3.62 16.13 -24.56
CA ASP A 198 2.45 16.01 -25.42
C ASP A 198 1.23 15.55 -24.63
N VAL A 199 1.45 14.69 -23.62
CA VAL A 199 0.42 14.15 -22.73
C VAL A 199 0.91 14.16 -21.29
N LEU A 200 0.06 14.61 -20.36
CA LEU A 200 0.26 14.52 -18.92
C LEU A 200 -0.87 13.71 -18.30
N ILE A 201 -0.52 12.63 -17.58
CA ILE A 201 -1.49 11.73 -16.94
C ILE A 201 -1.30 11.78 -15.42
N CYS A 202 -2.35 12.14 -14.69
CA CYS A 202 -2.29 12.38 -13.25
C CYS A 202 -3.40 11.64 -12.50
N PRO A 203 -3.12 11.04 -11.33
CA PRO A 203 -4.17 10.53 -10.47
C PRO A 203 -5.03 11.66 -9.90
N VAL A 204 -6.32 11.42 -9.70
CA VAL A 204 -7.27 12.44 -9.25
C VAL A 204 -8.09 11.94 -8.05
N GLY A 205 -7.90 12.59 -6.91
CA GLY A 205 -8.81 12.56 -5.76
C GLY A 205 -9.62 13.86 -5.70
N PHE A 206 -9.25 14.77 -4.79
CA PHE A 206 -9.91 16.08 -4.64
C PHE A 206 -9.77 17.01 -5.87
N GLY A 207 -8.67 16.88 -6.62
CA GLY A 207 -8.41 17.64 -7.86
C GLY A 207 -7.28 18.68 -7.77
N THR A 208 -6.89 19.13 -6.57
CA THR A 208 -5.93 20.23 -6.36
C THR A 208 -4.61 20.06 -7.10
N ASN A 209 -4.05 18.84 -7.12
CA ASN A 209 -2.78 18.57 -7.77
C ASN A 209 -2.83 18.82 -9.28
N LEU A 210 -3.83 18.22 -9.94
CA LEU A 210 -3.98 18.34 -11.37
C LEU A 210 -4.35 19.78 -11.77
N ALA A 211 -5.18 20.45 -10.96
CA ALA A 211 -5.48 21.87 -11.14
C ALA A 211 -4.21 22.74 -11.02
N GLY A 212 -3.33 22.45 -10.07
CA GLY A 212 -2.05 23.15 -9.90
C GLY A 212 -1.12 22.91 -11.08
N ILE A 213 -0.90 21.65 -11.46
CA ILE A 213 -0.05 21.30 -12.60
C ILE A 213 -0.58 21.96 -13.89
N TYR A 214 -1.90 21.92 -14.13
CA TYR A 214 -2.54 22.63 -15.24
C TYR A 214 -2.24 24.13 -15.21
N LYS A 215 -2.44 24.77 -14.06
CA LYS A 215 -2.12 26.20 -13.86
C LYS A 215 -0.67 26.50 -14.21
N GLY A 216 0.27 25.67 -13.77
CA GLY A 216 1.69 25.85 -14.08
C GLY A 216 2.00 25.81 -15.59
N PHE A 217 1.39 24.88 -16.33
CA PHE A 217 1.51 24.86 -17.80
C PHE A 217 0.91 26.11 -18.45
N VAL A 218 -0.27 26.56 -18.00
CA VAL A 218 -0.91 27.78 -18.50
C VAL A 218 -0.05 29.02 -18.26
N GLU A 219 0.53 29.14 -17.07
CA GLU A 219 1.40 30.27 -16.73
C GLU A 219 2.65 30.29 -17.59
N PHE A 220 3.34 29.16 -17.75
CA PHE A 220 4.53 29.09 -18.60
C PHE A 220 4.21 29.29 -20.08
N GLN A 221 3.03 28.87 -20.55
CA GLN A 221 2.58 29.22 -21.90
C GLN A 221 2.33 30.72 -22.04
N LYS A 222 1.61 31.34 -21.10
CA LYS A 222 1.30 32.77 -21.11
C LYS A 222 2.54 33.65 -21.07
N LEU A 223 3.58 33.20 -20.37
CA LEU A 223 4.86 33.90 -20.27
C LEU A 223 5.80 33.64 -21.46
N GLY A 224 5.47 32.69 -22.34
CA GLY A 224 6.25 32.37 -23.54
C GLY A 224 7.38 31.36 -23.33
N PHE A 225 7.34 30.57 -22.25
CA PHE A 225 8.31 29.49 -22.02
C PHE A 225 8.01 28.23 -22.83
N ILE A 226 6.74 28.02 -23.17
CA ILE A 226 6.28 26.91 -24.01
C ILE A 226 5.20 27.42 -24.97
N ASP A 227 5.10 26.80 -26.15
CA ASP A 227 4.14 27.26 -27.16
C ASP A 227 2.78 26.53 -27.08
N ARG A 228 2.74 25.38 -26.40
CA ARG A 228 1.55 24.51 -26.32
C ARG A 228 1.32 23.93 -24.93
N LEU A 229 0.06 23.75 -24.58
CA LEU A 229 -0.35 22.96 -23.42
C LEU A 229 -0.29 21.46 -23.75
N PRO A 230 0.05 20.60 -22.76
CA PRO A 230 -0.09 19.17 -22.91
C PRO A 230 -1.57 18.78 -22.88
N VAL A 231 -1.92 17.65 -23.49
CA VAL A 231 -3.23 17.02 -23.24
C VAL A 231 -3.26 16.50 -21.82
N ILE A 232 -4.24 16.94 -21.02
CA ILE A 232 -4.35 16.57 -19.61
C ILE A 232 -5.31 15.41 -19.42
N VAL A 233 -4.82 14.32 -18.85
CA VAL A 233 -5.61 13.13 -18.52
C VAL A 233 -5.68 12.95 -17.02
N GLY A 234 -6.89 13.00 -16.46
CA GLY A 234 -7.16 12.66 -15.06
C GLY A 234 -7.57 11.20 -14.92
N VAL A 235 -7.01 10.47 -13.96
CA VAL A 235 -7.36 9.06 -13.73
C VAL A 235 -7.87 8.87 -12.30
N GLN A 236 -9.06 8.28 -12.15
CA GLN A 236 -9.66 7.94 -10.85
C GLN A 236 -9.73 6.42 -10.66
N ALA A 237 -9.86 5.97 -9.41
CA ALA A 237 -10.23 4.58 -9.14
C ALA A 237 -11.73 4.39 -9.40
N SER A 238 -12.14 3.28 -10.01
CA SER A 238 -13.54 3.03 -10.38
C SER A 238 -14.51 3.05 -9.19
N GLY A 239 -14.07 2.61 -8.01
CA GLY A 239 -14.88 2.68 -6.79
C GLY A 239 -14.95 4.07 -6.15
N CYS A 240 -14.29 5.08 -6.73
CA CYS A 240 -14.44 6.49 -6.37
C CYS A 240 -14.11 7.40 -7.57
N SER A 241 -15.01 7.46 -8.56
CA SER A 241 -14.78 8.14 -9.84
C SER A 241 -15.75 9.31 -10.19
N PRO A 242 -16.12 10.20 -9.25
CA PRO A 242 -17.16 11.21 -9.49
C PRO A 242 -16.85 12.18 -10.66
N ILE A 243 -15.58 12.52 -10.90
CA ILE A 243 -15.16 13.39 -12.01
C ILE A 243 -15.18 12.62 -13.33
N ALA A 244 -14.63 11.41 -13.35
CA ALA A 244 -14.62 10.59 -14.57
C ALA A 244 -16.04 10.26 -15.02
N ASP A 245 -16.94 9.93 -14.09
CA ASP A 245 -18.33 9.65 -14.39
C ASP A 245 -19.08 10.88 -14.90
N ALA A 246 -18.86 12.05 -14.30
CA ALA A 246 -19.43 13.31 -14.77
C ALA A 246 -18.92 13.65 -16.18
N TYR A 247 -17.61 13.54 -16.43
CA TYR A 247 -17.00 13.77 -17.74
C TYR A 247 -17.60 12.86 -18.82
N GLN A 248 -17.73 11.55 -18.54
CA GLN A 248 -18.31 10.58 -19.47
C GLN A 248 -19.78 10.87 -19.82
N ARG A 249 -20.54 11.46 -18.90
CA ARG A 249 -21.93 11.90 -19.12
C ARG A 249 -22.03 13.25 -19.84
N GLY A 250 -20.91 13.85 -20.24
CA GLY A 250 -20.87 15.20 -20.80
C GLY A 250 -21.28 16.28 -19.80
N LYS A 251 -21.15 16.02 -18.50
CA LYS A 251 -21.49 16.95 -17.42
C LYS A 251 -20.23 17.58 -16.83
N ARG A 252 -20.40 18.76 -16.23
CA ARG A 252 -19.34 19.49 -15.50
C ARG A 252 -19.61 19.57 -14.00
N VAL A 253 -20.56 18.76 -13.53
CA VAL A 253 -20.98 18.72 -12.13
C VAL A 253 -20.88 17.26 -11.67
N CYS A 254 -20.17 17.05 -10.58
CA CYS A 254 -20.01 15.74 -9.98
C CYS A 254 -21.24 15.37 -9.15
N VAL A 255 -21.62 14.10 -9.18
CA VAL A 255 -22.53 13.53 -8.18
C VAL A 255 -21.65 12.97 -7.05
N PRO A 256 -21.82 13.43 -5.80
CA PRO A 256 -21.03 12.91 -4.68
C PRO A 256 -21.20 11.40 -4.50
N ILE A 257 -20.11 10.72 -4.16
CA ILE A 257 -20.12 9.31 -3.74
C ILE A 257 -19.97 9.27 -2.23
N GLU A 258 -21.01 8.84 -1.50
CA GLU A 258 -21.01 8.86 -0.03
C GLU A 258 -20.01 7.88 0.58
N ARG A 259 -19.82 6.71 -0.05
CA ARG A 259 -18.95 5.64 0.44
C ARG A 259 -17.94 5.23 -0.62
N PRO A 260 -16.85 5.99 -0.80
CA PRO A 260 -15.73 5.59 -1.63
C PRO A 260 -15.18 4.21 -1.22
N ASP A 261 -14.97 3.32 -2.18
CA ASP A 261 -14.41 1.98 -1.93
C ASP A 261 -13.28 1.69 -2.93
N THR A 262 -12.04 1.80 -2.48
CA THR A 262 -10.86 1.51 -3.31
C THR A 262 -9.63 1.30 -2.44
N ILE A 263 -8.73 0.43 -2.92
CA ILE A 263 -7.39 0.24 -2.37
C ILE A 263 -6.53 1.52 -2.48
N ALA A 264 -6.85 2.41 -3.43
CA ALA A 264 -6.14 3.67 -3.65
C ALA A 264 -6.65 4.77 -2.69
N GLY A 265 -6.47 4.56 -1.38
CA GLY A 265 -7.05 5.41 -0.34
C GLY A 265 -6.70 6.91 -0.43
N ALA A 266 -5.57 7.28 -1.02
CA ALA A 266 -5.17 8.69 -1.16
C ALA A 266 -6.03 9.47 -2.19
N VAL A 267 -6.77 8.79 -3.05
CA VAL A 267 -7.69 9.39 -4.03
C VAL A 267 -9.16 9.06 -3.80
N ALA A 268 -9.49 8.37 -2.70
CA ALA A 268 -10.84 8.01 -2.30
C ALA A 268 -11.64 9.24 -1.79
N VAL A 269 -11.90 10.19 -2.69
CA VAL A 269 -12.59 11.46 -2.41
C VAL A 269 -13.89 11.50 -3.19
N GLY A 270 -15.00 11.23 -2.50
CA GLY A 270 -16.32 11.14 -3.11
C GLY A 270 -16.92 12.47 -3.56
N ASN A 271 -16.47 13.59 -2.98
CA ASN A 271 -16.92 14.95 -3.34
C ASN A 271 -15.72 15.88 -3.61
N PRO A 272 -15.19 15.89 -4.84
CA PRO A 272 -13.98 16.63 -5.18
C PRO A 272 -14.26 18.12 -5.41
N GLY A 273 -13.74 18.98 -4.52
CA GLY A 273 -14.00 20.42 -4.57
C GLY A 273 -13.34 21.17 -5.74
N ASP A 274 -12.25 20.64 -6.30
CA ASP A 274 -11.55 21.27 -7.43
C ASP A 274 -12.00 20.75 -8.81
N ALA A 275 -13.10 19.97 -8.87
CA ALA A 275 -13.64 19.46 -10.14
C ALA A 275 -13.88 20.53 -11.23
N PRO A 276 -14.35 21.76 -10.92
CA PRO A 276 -14.50 22.81 -11.95
C PRO A 276 -13.20 23.13 -12.69
N PHE A 277 -12.06 23.19 -11.99
CA PHE A 277 -10.76 23.44 -12.61
C PHE A 277 -10.33 22.28 -13.51
N LEU A 278 -10.70 21.05 -13.17
CA LEU A 278 -10.39 19.87 -13.97
C LEU A 278 -11.21 19.83 -15.26
N PHE A 279 -12.50 20.17 -15.21
CA PHE A 279 -13.32 20.27 -16.41
C PHE A 279 -12.84 21.39 -17.34
N GLU A 280 -12.36 22.50 -16.79
CA GLU A 280 -11.69 23.53 -17.58
C GLU A 280 -10.41 22.98 -18.24
N ALA A 281 -9.55 22.32 -17.46
CA ALA A 281 -8.31 21.72 -17.96
C ALA A 281 -8.58 20.73 -19.10
N PHE A 282 -9.56 19.82 -18.95
CA PHE A 282 -9.96 18.88 -20.01
C PHE A 282 -10.45 19.63 -21.25
N SER A 283 -11.30 20.64 -21.08
CA SER A 283 -11.83 21.43 -22.20
C SER A 283 -10.74 22.20 -22.94
N LYS A 284 -9.81 22.85 -22.24
CA LYS A 284 -8.77 23.71 -22.82
C LYS A 284 -7.62 22.93 -23.44
N THR A 285 -7.37 21.73 -22.96
CA THR A 285 -6.25 20.89 -23.42
C THR A 285 -6.67 19.73 -24.33
N ARG A 286 -7.97 19.62 -24.66
CA ARG A 286 -8.56 18.42 -25.30
C ARG A 286 -8.28 17.14 -24.48
N GLY A 287 -8.18 17.33 -23.18
CA GLY A 287 -7.98 16.31 -22.17
C GLY A 287 -9.27 15.56 -21.85
N PHE A 288 -9.16 14.57 -20.98
CA PHE A 288 -10.28 13.72 -20.59
C PHE A 288 -10.02 13.03 -19.25
N ALA A 289 -11.06 12.38 -18.71
CA ALA A 289 -10.97 11.59 -17.50
C ALA A 289 -11.12 10.09 -17.79
N LEU A 290 -10.36 9.27 -17.08
CA LEU A 290 -10.40 7.81 -17.09
C LEU A 290 -10.70 7.27 -15.70
N LYS A 291 -11.12 6.00 -15.64
CA LYS A 291 -11.20 5.25 -14.40
C LYS A 291 -10.62 3.86 -14.56
N CYS A 292 -9.94 3.38 -13.52
CA CYS A 292 -9.29 2.07 -13.47
C CYS A 292 -9.74 1.31 -12.23
N ASP A 293 -9.88 -0.01 -12.36
CA ASP A 293 -10.24 -0.87 -11.22
C ASP A 293 -9.02 -1.13 -10.33
N ASP A 294 -9.25 -1.46 -9.06
CA ASP A 294 -8.19 -1.72 -8.07
C ASP A 294 -7.18 -2.79 -8.53
N ASP A 295 -7.64 -3.82 -9.23
CA ASP A 295 -6.77 -4.85 -9.80
C ASP A 295 -5.82 -4.26 -10.86
N GLU A 296 -6.29 -3.35 -11.70
CA GLU A 296 -5.46 -2.67 -12.72
C GLU A 296 -4.45 -1.73 -12.06
N ILE A 297 -4.85 -1.03 -10.99
CA ILE A 297 -3.99 -0.15 -10.20
C ILE A 297 -2.83 -0.95 -9.59
N LEU A 298 -3.13 -2.06 -8.93
CA LEU A 298 -2.13 -2.90 -8.29
C LEU A 298 -1.25 -3.65 -9.29
N GLU A 299 -1.78 -3.98 -10.47
CA GLU A 299 -0.99 -4.52 -11.57
C GLU A 299 0.00 -3.49 -12.10
N ALA A 300 -0.44 -2.27 -12.36
CA ALA A 300 0.44 -1.18 -12.75
C ALA A 300 1.53 -0.89 -11.70
N GLN A 301 1.17 -0.90 -10.41
CA GLN A 301 2.13 -0.72 -9.32
C GLN A 301 3.20 -1.82 -9.30
N ALA A 302 2.79 -3.08 -9.43
CA ALA A 302 3.71 -4.21 -9.46
C ALA A 302 4.63 -4.16 -10.69
N ILE A 303 4.10 -3.77 -11.84
CA ILE A 303 4.85 -3.63 -13.08
C ILE A 303 5.90 -2.51 -12.97
N LEU A 304 5.56 -1.35 -12.41
CA LEU A 304 6.54 -0.27 -12.13
C LEU A 304 7.69 -0.78 -11.26
N GLY A 305 7.39 -1.50 -10.18
CA GLY A 305 8.41 -2.05 -9.30
C GLY A 305 9.30 -3.06 -10.02
N ARG A 306 8.72 -3.99 -10.80
CA ARG A 306 9.46 -5.08 -11.45
C ARG A 306 10.27 -4.65 -12.67
N LYS A 307 9.75 -3.74 -13.49
CA LYS A 307 10.36 -3.36 -14.77
C LYS A 307 11.21 -2.10 -14.69
N GLU A 308 10.88 -1.19 -13.77
CA GLU A 308 11.51 0.14 -13.69
C GLU A 308 12.15 0.41 -12.32
N SER A 309 12.05 -0.52 -11.36
CA SER A 309 12.55 -0.35 -9.99
C SER A 309 11.95 0.86 -9.26
N ILE A 310 10.70 1.23 -9.61
CA ILE A 310 10.00 2.37 -9.03
C ILE A 310 8.87 1.88 -8.14
N PHE A 311 9.03 2.06 -6.82
CA PHE A 311 8.03 1.65 -5.83
C PHE A 311 7.20 2.83 -5.34
N VAL A 312 5.91 2.85 -5.70
CA VAL A 312 4.97 3.95 -5.46
C VAL A 312 3.73 3.47 -4.71
N GLU A 313 3.00 4.36 -4.01
CA GLU A 313 1.72 4.02 -3.37
C GLU A 313 0.65 3.65 -4.43
N PRO A 314 -0.44 2.93 -4.09
CA PRO A 314 -1.42 2.48 -5.09
C PRO A 314 -2.01 3.61 -5.95
N SER A 315 -2.38 4.75 -5.36
CA SER A 315 -2.86 5.93 -6.09
C SER A 315 -1.88 6.45 -7.14
N SER A 316 -0.58 6.28 -6.93
CA SER A 316 0.46 6.74 -7.86
C SER A 316 0.62 5.84 -9.08
N ALA A 317 0.05 4.63 -9.05
CA ALA A 317 0.06 3.70 -10.18
C ALA A 317 -1.10 3.95 -11.17
N LEU A 318 -2.10 4.74 -10.78
CA LEU A 318 -3.26 5.08 -11.63
C LEU A 318 -2.88 5.61 -13.01
N PRO A 319 -1.90 6.53 -13.18
CA PRO A 319 -1.51 6.97 -14.51
C PRO A 319 -1.04 5.85 -15.43
N LEU A 320 -0.24 4.91 -14.92
CA LEU A 320 0.21 3.77 -15.73
C LEU A 320 -0.93 2.80 -16.01
N ALA A 321 -1.83 2.55 -15.05
CA ALA A 321 -3.06 1.79 -15.30
C ALA A 321 -3.91 2.45 -16.41
N GLY A 322 -4.01 3.78 -16.39
CA GLY A 322 -4.62 4.58 -17.44
C GLY A 322 -3.95 4.39 -18.79
N VAL A 323 -2.61 4.40 -18.87
CA VAL A 323 -1.87 4.08 -20.11
C VAL A 323 -2.24 2.68 -20.61
N PHE A 324 -2.25 1.65 -19.75
CA PHE A 324 -2.63 0.30 -20.17
C PHE A 324 -4.06 0.24 -20.71
N GLN A 325 -5.01 0.94 -20.08
CA GLN A 325 -6.37 1.05 -20.59
C GLN A 325 -6.42 1.74 -21.95
N MET A 326 -5.70 2.84 -22.12
CA MET A 326 -5.60 3.57 -23.39
C MET A 326 -4.97 2.74 -24.50
N MET A 327 -4.00 1.88 -24.18
CA MET A 327 -3.34 0.99 -25.15
C MET A 327 -4.26 -0.13 -25.66
N LYS A 328 -5.31 -0.50 -24.90
CA LYS A 328 -6.34 -1.47 -25.33
C LYS A 328 -7.36 -0.85 -26.30
N ASP A 329 -7.55 0.47 -26.23
CA ASP A 329 -8.50 1.24 -27.05
C ASP A 329 -7.82 1.72 -28.34
N LYS A 330 -8.37 1.36 -29.52
CA LYS A 330 -7.73 1.67 -30.82
C LYS A 330 -7.58 3.17 -31.09
N GLU A 331 -8.48 4.01 -30.60
CA GLU A 331 -8.41 5.46 -30.82
C GLU A 331 -7.42 6.10 -29.85
N LYS A 332 -7.50 5.75 -28.56
CA LYS A 332 -6.58 6.27 -27.55
C LYS A 332 -5.16 5.76 -27.76
N ARG A 333 -4.98 4.52 -28.24
CA ARG A 333 -3.68 3.98 -28.66
C ARG A 333 -3.10 4.78 -29.81
N ARG A 334 -3.90 5.11 -30.84
CA ARG A 334 -3.45 5.98 -31.94
C ARG A 334 -3.04 7.36 -31.41
N PHE A 335 -3.77 7.89 -30.43
CA PHE A 335 -3.40 9.14 -29.77
C PHE A 335 -2.06 9.05 -28.99
N LEU A 336 -1.76 7.92 -28.35
CA LEU A 336 -0.49 7.71 -27.63
C LEU A 336 0.71 7.33 -28.52
N ILE A 337 0.46 6.79 -29.72
CA ILE A 337 1.51 6.34 -30.63
C ILE A 337 1.72 7.32 -31.79
N SER A 338 0.71 8.14 -32.13
CA SER A 338 0.76 9.08 -33.25
C SER A 338 0.76 10.54 -32.79
N LYS A 339 1.77 11.28 -33.22
CA LYS A 339 1.57 12.56 -33.90
C LYS A 339 2.12 12.38 -35.31
N SER A 340 1.42 12.88 -36.31
CA SER A 340 1.95 12.98 -37.68
C SER A 340 3.37 13.53 -37.66
N GLY A 341 4.36 12.67 -37.94
CA GLY A 341 5.78 12.99 -37.83
C GLY A 341 6.60 11.81 -37.27
N SER A 342 7.90 11.81 -37.55
CA SER A 342 8.85 10.72 -37.26
C SER A 342 9.10 10.42 -35.76
N ASP A 343 8.49 11.15 -34.82
CA ASP A 343 8.82 11.08 -33.39
C ASP A 343 7.65 10.66 -32.49
N SER A 344 7.89 9.71 -31.58
CA SER A 344 6.92 9.33 -30.54
C SER A 344 6.55 10.51 -29.62
N PRO A 345 5.30 10.62 -29.14
CA PRO A 345 4.89 11.70 -28.25
C PRO A 345 5.54 11.57 -26.86
N LYS A 346 5.83 12.71 -26.22
CA LYS A 346 6.30 12.78 -24.84
C LYS A 346 5.13 12.62 -23.88
N ILE A 347 5.12 11.52 -23.13
CA ILE A 347 4.06 11.20 -22.17
C ILE A 347 4.66 11.26 -20.76
N VAL A 348 4.06 12.05 -19.87
CA VAL A 348 4.51 12.17 -18.48
C VAL A 348 3.42 11.66 -17.53
N LEU A 349 3.78 10.67 -16.72
CA LEU A 349 2.96 10.11 -15.65
C LEU A 349 3.31 10.77 -14.32
N ILE A 350 2.33 11.13 -13.50
CA ILE A 350 2.58 11.69 -12.16
C ILE A 350 2.44 10.61 -11.09
N ALA A 351 3.55 10.20 -10.48
CA ALA A 351 3.53 9.35 -9.29
C ALA A 351 3.51 10.24 -8.04
N THR A 352 2.40 10.27 -7.31
CA THR A 352 2.15 11.24 -6.23
C THR A 352 2.82 10.92 -4.90
N GLY A 353 3.19 9.66 -4.65
CA GLY A 353 3.66 9.22 -3.34
C GLY A 353 4.49 7.94 -3.37
N ASN A 354 5.33 7.81 -2.35
CA ASN A 354 6.24 6.68 -2.15
C ASN A 354 5.47 5.39 -1.77
N GLY A 355 5.93 4.23 -2.22
CA GLY A 355 5.32 2.94 -1.89
C GLY A 355 5.30 2.61 -0.39
N LEU A 356 6.23 3.17 0.39
CA LEU A 356 6.30 3.00 1.84
C LEU A 356 5.19 3.74 2.61
N LYS A 357 4.37 4.55 1.93
CA LYS A 357 3.24 5.27 2.54
C LYS A 357 2.06 4.35 2.87
N ASP A 358 1.89 3.27 2.11
CA ASP A 358 0.84 2.27 2.35
C ASP A 358 1.35 0.84 2.06
N PRO A 359 2.25 0.31 2.91
CA PRO A 359 2.79 -1.03 2.71
C PRO A 359 1.70 -2.09 2.86
N ARG A 360 0.67 -1.85 3.68
CA ARG A 360 -0.44 -2.80 3.88
C ARG A 360 -1.23 -3.03 2.60
N ALA A 361 -1.54 -1.97 1.85
CA ALA A 361 -2.22 -2.11 0.57
C ALA A 361 -1.44 -2.99 -0.42
N VAL A 362 -0.11 -2.84 -0.45
CA VAL A 362 0.80 -3.62 -1.30
C VAL A 362 0.82 -5.09 -0.86
N LEU A 363 0.96 -5.33 0.44
CA LEU A 363 1.04 -6.69 1.02
C LEU A 363 -0.23 -7.52 0.81
N LYS A 364 -1.40 -6.89 0.57
CA LYS A 364 -2.61 -7.62 0.16
C LYS A 364 -2.44 -8.38 -1.17
N LYS A 365 -1.50 -7.97 -2.03
CA LYS A 365 -1.26 -8.60 -3.35
C LYS A 365 -0.22 -9.72 -3.29
N TYR A 366 0.78 -9.62 -2.41
CA TYR A 366 1.92 -10.53 -2.35
C TYR A 366 1.71 -11.63 -1.32
N ALA A 367 2.07 -12.87 -1.68
CA ALA A 367 2.00 -13.97 -0.73
C ALA A 367 3.09 -13.78 0.32
N THR A 368 2.87 -14.31 1.52
CA THR A 368 3.94 -14.37 2.51
C THR A 368 5.10 -15.18 1.94
N PRO A 369 6.34 -14.69 2.02
CA PRO A 369 7.50 -15.47 1.59
C PRO A 369 7.52 -16.83 2.31
N PRO A 370 7.87 -17.93 1.62
CA PRO A 370 7.96 -19.24 2.26
C PRO A 370 9.15 -19.27 3.23
N SER A 371 8.96 -19.91 4.39
CA SER A 371 10.03 -20.22 5.33
C SER A 371 10.67 -21.55 4.99
N ALA A 372 11.99 -21.66 5.19
CA ALA A 372 12.77 -22.86 4.96
C ALA A 372 13.75 -23.10 6.12
N ASP A 373 14.06 -24.37 6.40
CA ASP A 373 15.09 -24.73 7.36
C ASP A 373 16.48 -24.37 6.79
N PRO A 374 17.51 -24.10 7.62
CA PRO A 374 18.80 -23.57 7.17
C PRO A 374 19.71 -24.65 6.55
N ASN A 375 19.25 -25.34 5.51
CA ASN A 375 20.01 -26.35 4.79
C ASN A 375 19.89 -26.21 3.26
N MET A 376 20.89 -26.70 2.53
CA MET A 376 20.96 -26.56 1.07
C MET A 376 19.88 -27.34 0.33
N SER A 377 19.37 -28.44 0.91
CA SER A 377 18.32 -29.24 0.26
C SER A 377 17.01 -28.46 0.13
N GLU A 378 16.71 -27.58 1.09
CA GLU A 378 15.56 -26.68 1.04
C GLU A 378 15.72 -25.58 -0.02
N ILE A 379 16.94 -25.06 -0.20
CA ILE A 379 17.25 -24.11 -1.28
C ILE A 379 17.10 -24.78 -2.65
N ASP A 380 17.65 -25.99 -2.81
CA ASP A 380 17.51 -26.78 -4.03
C ASP A 380 16.05 -27.06 -4.35
N ARG A 381 15.24 -27.34 -3.32
CA ARG A 381 13.79 -27.53 -3.44
C ARG A 381 13.09 -26.25 -3.90
N PHE A 382 13.41 -25.13 -3.26
CA PHE A 382 12.87 -23.80 -3.59
C PHE A 382 13.13 -23.42 -5.05
N LEU A 383 14.34 -23.69 -5.55
CA LEU A 383 14.73 -23.44 -6.94
C LEU A 383 14.13 -24.46 -7.91
N ARG A 384 14.24 -25.76 -7.61
CA ARG A 384 13.79 -26.87 -8.48
C ARG A 384 12.29 -26.81 -8.75
N PHE A 385 11.49 -26.60 -7.71
CA PHE A 385 10.04 -26.49 -7.84
C PHE A 385 9.57 -25.06 -8.13
N LYS A 386 10.50 -24.11 -8.30
CA LYS A 386 10.21 -22.70 -8.55
C LYS A 386 9.24 -22.12 -7.52
N LEU A 387 9.44 -22.44 -6.24
CA LEU A 387 8.56 -22.00 -5.17
C LEU A 387 8.52 -20.48 -5.03
N TYR A 388 9.55 -19.78 -5.52
CA TYR A 388 9.54 -18.32 -5.69
C TYR A 388 8.43 -17.79 -6.61
N LYS A 389 7.77 -18.65 -7.39
CA LYS A 389 6.58 -18.29 -8.19
C LYS A 389 5.26 -18.42 -7.42
N LEU A 390 5.23 -19.14 -6.29
CA LEU A 390 4.07 -19.12 -5.38
C LEU A 390 3.97 -17.70 -4.78
N GLY A 391 3.10 -16.87 -5.37
CA GLY A 391 2.93 -15.47 -4.97
C GLY A 391 3.13 -14.43 -6.08
N THR A 392 3.39 -14.84 -7.33
CA THR A 392 3.35 -13.88 -8.45
C THR A 392 1.92 -13.40 -8.70
N SER A 393 1.61 -12.21 -8.16
CA SER A 393 0.44 -11.34 -8.38
C SER A 393 -0.75 -11.93 -9.17
N PRO A 394 -1.58 -12.80 -8.57
CA PRO A 394 -2.97 -12.93 -8.98
C PRO A 394 -3.71 -11.62 -8.66
N LYS A 395 -4.85 -11.38 -9.33
CA LYS A 395 -5.77 -10.27 -8.95
C LYS A 395 -6.22 -10.43 -7.49
N ILE A 396 -6.57 -9.34 -6.79
CA ILE A 396 -7.08 -9.46 -5.39
C ILE A 396 -8.29 -10.37 -5.36
N ARG A 397 -9.20 -10.22 -6.35
CA ARG A 397 -10.39 -11.07 -6.52
C ARG A 397 -10.06 -12.54 -6.81
N GLU A 398 -8.87 -12.84 -7.33
CA GLU A 398 -8.44 -14.22 -7.60
C GLU A 398 -7.94 -14.95 -6.35
N ARG A 399 -7.59 -14.25 -5.27
CA ARG A 399 -7.19 -14.89 -4.00
C ARG A 399 -8.36 -15.57 -3.29
N GLU A 400 -9.49 -14.87 -3.23
CA GLU A 400 -10.74 -15.36 -2.62
C GLU A 400 -11.57 -16.21 -3.60
N ARG A 401 -11.11 -16.37 -4.84
CA ARG A 401 -11.79 -17.18 -5.85
C ARG A 401 -11.81 -18.64 -5.42
N ILE A 402 -13.00 -19.21 -5.35
CA ILE A 402 -13.20 -20.64 -5.17
C ILE A 402 -12.59 -21.37 -6.36
N VAL A 403 -11.66 -22.28 -6.08
CA VAL A 403 -11.01 -23.14 -7.08
C VAL A 403 -11.53 -24.57 -7.05
N VAL A 404 -12.16 -24.96 -5.93
CA VAL A 404 -12.86 -26.23 -5.76
C VAL A 404 -14.19 -25.96 -5.08
N GLU A 405 -15.29 -26.24 -5.77
CA GLU A 405 -16.64 -26.12 -5.20
C GLU A 405 -16.92 -27.25 -4.20
N THR A 406 -17.87 -27.04 -3.28
CA THR A 406 -18.20 -28.00 -2.21
C THR A 406 -18.56 -29.40 -2.72
N GLY A 407 -19.08 -29.52 -3.96
CA GLY A 407 -19.48 -30.79 -4.58
C GLY A 407 -18.42 -31.43 -5.49
N ASP A 408 -17.32 -30.72 -5.80
CA ASP A 408 -16.33 -31.20 -6.78
C ASP A 408 -15.54 -32.39 -6.23
N ASP A 409 -15.24 -33.36 -7.10
CA ASP A 409 -14.41 -34.50 -6.74
C ASP A 409 -12.93 -34.25 -7.02
N MET A 410 -12.10 -34.39 -5.97
CA MET A 410 -10.67 -34.11 -6.05
C MET A 410 -9.91 -35.41 -6.31
N ASN A 411 -9.78 -35.78 -7.59
CA ASN A 411 -8.91 -36.90 -7.99
C ASN A 411 -7.50 -36.42 -8.36
N LEU A 412 -6.56 -37.35 -8.50
CA LEU A 412 -5.14 -37.03 -8.77
C LEU A 412 -4.93 -36.19 -10.02
N LYS A 413 -5.67 -36.50 -11.09
CA LYS A 413 -5.60 -35.78 -12.36
C LYS A 413 -6.09 -34.34 -12.18
N ARG A 414 -7.19 -34.16 -11.45
CA ARG A 414 -7.76 -32.85 -11.16
C ARG A 414 -6.84 -32.00 -10.29
N ALA A 415 -6.19 -32.59 -9.29
CA ALA A 415 -5.20 -31.92 -8.46
C ALA A 415 -4.00 -31.44 -9.30
N ASP A 416 -3.45 -32.29 -10.17
CA ASP A 416 -2.34 -31.90 -11.07
C ASP A 416 -2.75 -30.77 -12.04
N GLU A 417 -3.92 -30.90 -12.67
CA GLU A 417 -4.46 -29.87 -13.57
C GLU A 417 -4.66 -28.53 -12.87
N LEU A 418 -5.25 -28.52 -11.67
CA LEU A 418 -5.44 -27.29 -10.89
C LEU A 418 -4.10 -26.68 -10.48
N ILE A 419 -3.15 -27.48 -10.02
CA ILE A 419 -1.85 -26.99 -9.56
C ILE A 419 -1.06 -26.36 -10.71
N ARG A 420 -1.08 -27.00 -11.88
CA ARG A 420 -0.48 -26.47 -13.11
C ARG A 420 -1.19 -25.20 -13.57
N ARG A 421 -2.53 -25.20 -13.60
CA ARG A 421 -3.34 -24.08 -14.10
C ARG A 421 -3.24 -22.85 -13.19
N GLU A 422 -3.36 -23.06 -11.88
CA GLU A 422 -3.45 -21.96 -10.91
C GLU A 422 -2.09 -21.44 -10.46
N PHE A 423 -1.07 -22.30 -10.36
CA PHE A 423 0.23 -21.93 -9.78
C PHE A 423 1.41 -22.16 -10.73
N GLY A 424 1.20 -22.78 -11.89
CA GLY A 424 2.29 -23.08 -12.84
C GLY A 424 3.32 -24.05 -12.28
N LEU A 425 2.94 -24.85 -11.28
CA LEU A 425 3.80 -25.84 -10.62
C LEU A 425 3.60 -27.21 -11.26
N THR A 426 4.63 -28.04 -11.20
CA THR A 426 4.54 -29.48 -11.50
C THR A 426 5.07 -30.24 -10.31
N LEU A 427 4.21 -31.03 -9.68
CA LEU A 427 4.54 -31.78 -8.48
C LEU A 427 4.67 -33.28 -8.82
N PRO A 428 5.60 -34.01 -8.16
CA PRO A 428 5.64 -35.47 -8.28
C PRO A 428 4.34 -36.11 -7.80
N ARG A 429 3.99 -37.29 -8.33
CA ARG A 429 2.75 -38.04 -8.02
C ARG A 429 2.49 -38.17 -6.51
N THR A 430 3.55 -38.36 -5.75
CA THR A 430 3.50 -38.50 -4.29
C THR A 430 3.03 -37.22 -3.57
N TYR A 431 3.42 -36.03 -4.04
CA TYR A 431 2.93 -34.75 -3.51
C TYR A 431 1.49 -34.48 -3.95
N LEU A 432 1.13 -34.89 -5.17
CA LEU A 432 -0.24 -34.79 -5.66
C LEU A 432 -1.22 -35.62 -4.81
N GLU A 433 -0.78 -36.80 -4.33
CA GLU A 433 -1.60 -37.64 -3.43
C GLU A 433 -1.89 -36.98 -2.09
N ASP A 434 -0.93 -36.23 -1.54
CA ASP A 434 -1.07 -35.57 -0.25
C ASP A 434 -1.87 -34.26 -0.36
N VAL A 435 -1.62 -33.45 -1.41
CA VAL A 435 -2.48 -32.30 -1.75
C VAL A 435 -3.93 -32.77 -1.94
N ARG A 436 -4.14 -33.91 -2.62
CA ARG A 436 -5.46 -34.51 -2.79
C ARG A 436 -6.12 -34.84 -1.45
N LYS A 437 -5.40 -35.52 -0.54
CA LYS A 437 -5.93 -35.89 0.78
C LYS A 437 -6.35 -34.66 1.58
N LEU A 438 -5.49 -33.65 1.66
CA LEU A 438 -5.77 -32.42 2.41
C LEU A 438 -6.95 -31.64 1.81
N ALA A 439 -7.03 -31.55 0.48
CA ALA A 439 -8.19 -30.97 -0.19
C ALA A 439 -9.49 -31.76 0.08
N GLN A 440 -9.41 -33.07 0.25
CA GLN A 440 -10.56 -33.92 0.54
C GLN A 440 -11.12 -33.72 1.96
N ILE A 441 -10.31 -33.23 2.91
CA ILE A 441 -10.76 -32.84 4.26
C ILE A 441 -11.70 -31.64 4.20
N PHE A 442 -11.43 -30.66 3.32
CA PHE A 442 -12.33 -29.51 3.12
C PHE A 442 -13.69 -29.95 2.59
N LYS A 443 -13.70 -30.94 1.68
CA LYS A 443 -14.93 -31.57 1.16
C LYS A 443 -15.74 -32.26 2.27
N GLN A 444 -15.09 -33.05 3.13
CA GLN A 444 -15.76 -33.70 4.27
C GLN A 444 -16.44 -32.70 5.22
N LYS A 445 -15.91 -31.48 5.31
CA LYS A 445 -16.46 -30.39 6.11
C LYS A 445 -17.47 -29.50 5.37
N GLY A 446 -17.82 -29.82 4.12
CA GLY A 446 -18.78 -29.06 3.31
C GLY A 446 -18.33 -27.65 2.96
N LYS A 447 -17.01 -27.41 2.88
CA LYS A 447 -16.46 -26.08 2.57
C LYS A 447 -15.85 -26.02 1.17
N PRO A 448 -16.09 -24.95 0.39
CA PRO A 448 -15.35 -24.71 -0.84
C PRO A 448 -13.89 -24.38 -0.51
N ILE A 449 -12.97 -24.63 -1.45
CA ILE A 449 -11.55 -24.31 -1.30
C ILE A 449 -11.25 -23.08 -2.15
N SER A 450 -10.85 -21.99 -1.51
CA SER A 450 -10.36 -20.80 -2.22
C SER A 450 -8.95 -21.03 -2.79
N ARG A 451 -8.53 -20.20 -3.75
CA ARG A 451 -7.18 -20.30 -4.32
C ARG A 451 -6.10 -20.13 -3.24
N ILE A 452 -6.34 -19.29 -2.22
CA ILE A 452 -5.40 -19.11 -1.11
C ILE A 452 -5.38 -20.31 -0.15
N ASP A 453 -6.52 -20.94 0.10
CA ASP A 453 -6.59 -22.19 0.87
C ASP A 453 -5.87 -23.31 0.14
N PHE A 454 -6.07 -23.40 -1.19
CA PHE A 454 -5.41 -24.40 -2.01
C PHE A 454 -3.90 -24.16 -2.12
N GLN A 455 -3.47 -22.90 -2.16
CA GLN A 455 -2.06 -22.54 -2.04
C GLN A 455 -1.47 -23.00 -0.71
N ARG A 456 -2.15 -22.74 0.41
CA ARG A 456 -1.73 -23.22 1.74
C ARG A 456 -1.63 -24.74 1.79
N ILE A 457 -2.60 -25.47 1.24
CA ILE A 457 -2.54 -26.93 1.15
C ILE A 457 -1.27 -27.40 0.42
N ILE A 458 -0.90 -26.74 -0.68
CA ILE A 458 0.32 -27.07 -1.42
C ILE A 458 1.56 -26.74 -0.58
N GLU A 459 1.62 -25.56 0.04
CA GLU A 459 2.72 -25.15 0.92
C GLU A 459 2.87 -26.10 2.12
N ASP A 460 1.78 -26.49 2.76
CA ASP A 460 1.74 -27.41 3.89
C ASP A 460 2.16 -28.82 3.46
N THR A 461 1.71 -29.30 2.28
CA THR A 461 2.15 -30.59 1.74
C THR A 461 3.66 -30.59 1.46
N LEU A 462 4.16 -29.48 0.92
CA LEU A 462 5.59 -29.29 0.68
C LEU A 462 6.35 -29.23 2.01
N LYS A 463 5.83 -28.56 3.05
CA LYS A 463 6.43 -28.53 4.39
C LYS A 463 6.39 -29.87 5.11
N GLU A 464 5.27 -30.58 5.10
CA GLU A 464 5.06 -31.84 5.85
C GLU A 464 5.98 -32.97 5.35
N ARG A 465 6.28 -33.05 4.06
CA ARG A 465 7.24 -34.07 3.58
C ARG A 465 8.71 -33.79 3.88
N ALA A 466 9.04 -32.59 4.39
CA ALA A 466 10.36 -32.31 4.92
C ALA A 466 10.53 -32.72 6.39
N LYS A 467 9.45 -33.10 7.09
CA LYS A 467 9.47 -33.31 8.53
C LYS A 467 8.68 -34.56 8.93
N ARG A 468 9.33 -35.53 9.56
CA ARG A 468 8.57 -36.53 10.33
C ARG A 468 7.84 -35.76 11.42
N LYS A 469 6.50 -35.86 11.47
CA LYS A 469 5.75 -35.49 12.68
C LYS A 469 6.06 -36.53 13.73
N VAL A 470 7.06 -36.23 14.55
CA VAL A 470 7.45 -37.07 15.67
C VAL A 470 6.46 -36.88 16.82
N LEU A 471 5.87 -35.69 16.95
CA LEU A 471 4.87 -35.32 17.96
C LEU A 471 3.55 -34.86 17.34
N GLU A 472 2.42 -35.29 17.91
CA GLU A 472 1.07 -34.85 17.55
C GLU A 472 0.18 -34.74 18.80
N PHE A 473 -0.47 -33.60 19.01
CA PHE A 473 -1.52 -33.49 20.03
C PHE A 473 -2.81 -34.14 19.52
N LYS A 474 -3.23 -35.23 20.16
CA LYS A 474 -4.46 -35.96 19.80
C LYS A 474 -5.70 -35.31 20.38
N ASP A 475 -5.62 -34.92 21.64
CA ASP A 475 -6.70 -34.24 22.34
C ASP A 475 -6.14 -33.42 23.49
N PHE A 476 -6.85 -32.37 23.89
CA PHE A 476 -6.58 -31.66 25.12
C PHE A 476 -7.86 -31.02 25.68
N LYS A 477 -7.99 -31.08 27.00
CA LYS A 477 -9.09 -30.47 27.74
C LYS A 477 -8.52 -29.49 28.74
N VAL A 478 -8.97 -28.24 28.70
CA VAL A 478 -8.60 -27.21 29.68
C VAL A 478 -9.80 -26.84 30.52
N GLU A 479 -9.62 -26.83 31.83
CA GLU A 479 -10.61 -26.37 32.80
C GLU A 479 -10.08 -25.09 33.45
N THR A 480 -10.86 -24.01 33.31
CA THR A 480 -10.55 -22.70 33.89
C THR A 480 -11.63 -22.33 34.92
N SER A 481 -11.24 -21.62 35.97
CA SER A 481 -12.19 -21.12 36.98
C SER A 481 -11.73 -19.77 37.51
N LEU A 482 -12.64 -19.00 38.12
CA LEU A 482 -12.33 -17.67 38.67
C LEU A 482 -11.37 -17.69 39.87
N ASN A 483 -11.33 -18.79 40.63
CA ASN A 483 -10.64 -18.86 41.93
C ASN A 483 -9.60 -19.99 42.02
N ALA A 484 -9.26 -20.64 40.90
CA ALA A 484 -8.23 -21.67 40.86
C ALA A 484 -7.37 -21.54 39.59
N ARG A 485 -6.16 -22.07 39.65
CA ARG A 485 -5.26 -22.11 38.50
C ARG A 485 -5.88 -22.97 37.39
N PRO A 486 -5.75 -22.58 36.12
CA PRO A 486 -6.12 -23.42 34.99
C PRO A 486 -5.45 -24.79 35.07
N SER A 487 -6.22 -25.85 34.85
CA SER A 487 -5.70 -27.21 34.72
C SER A 487 -5.95 -27.73 33.33
N ALA A 488 -5.03 -28.54 32.81
CA ALA A 488 -5.16 -29.15 31.50
C ALA A 488 -4.86 -30.64 31.57
N ARG A 489 -5.65 -31.42 30.84
CA ARG A 489 -5.37 -32.79 30.46
C ARG A 489 -5.01 -32.84 28.97
N VAL A 490 -3.95 -33.56 28.63
CA VAL A 490 -3.48 -33.70 27.26
C VAL A 490 -3.32 -35.16 26.91
N SER A 491 -3.64 -35.52 25.67
CA SER A 491 -3.32 -36.81 25.04
C SER A 491 -2.46 -36.52 23.83
N VAL A 492 -1.23 -37.03 23.83
CA VAL A 492 -0.20 -36.67 22.86
C VAL A 492 0.46 -37.93 22.32
N ARG A 493 0.60 -38.02 21.01
CA ARG A 493 1.26 -39.13 20.32
C ARG A 493 2.69 -38.75 19.99
N GLN A 494 3.64 -39.57 20.42
CA GLN A 494 5.04 -39.46 19.99
C GLN A 494 5.49 -40.77 19.35
N GLY A 495 5.80 -40.73 18.05
CA GLY A 495 6.06 -41.94 17.26
C GLY A 495 4.85 -42.89 17.25
N LEU A 496 5.03 -44.11 17.77
CA LEU A 496 3.97 -45.13 17.86
C LEU A 496 3.28 -45.20 19.23
N ARG A 497 3.67 -44.34 20.19
CA ARG A 497 3.15 -44.37 21.56
C ARG A 497 2.28 -43.14 21.84
N THR A 498 1.24 -43.33 22.65
CA THR A 498 0.39 -42.25 23.15
C THR A 498 0.66 -42.06 24.64
N TYR A 499 0.75 -40.81 25.03
CA TYR A 499 1.04 -40.37 26.40
C TYR A 499 -0.10 -39.46 26.86
N GLU A 500 -0.46 -39.58 28.13
CA GLU A 500 -1.44 -38.71 28.76
C GLU A 500 -0.80 -37.99 29.94
N GLY A 501 -1.15 -36.72 30.10
CA GLY A 501 -0.65 -35.90 31.20
C GLY A 501 -1.71 -34.96 31.73
N CYS A 502 -1.56 -34.62 33.00
CA CYS A 502 -2.38 -33.61 33.67
C CYS A 502 -1.49 -32.69 34.50
N SER A 503 -1.66 -31.38 34.32
CA SER A 503 -0.95 -30.38 35.12
C SER A 503 -1.72 -29.06 35.20
N GLU A 504 -1.29 -28.21 36.11
CA GLU A 504 -1.76 -26.84 36.26
C GLU A 504 -0.76 -25.85 35.64
N GLY A 505 -1.25 -24.64 35.34
CA GLY A 505 -0.45 -23.56 34.77
C GLY A 505 -0.87 -22.19 35.30
N VAL A 506 -0.05 -21.17 34.99
CA VAL A 506 -0.38 -19.77 35.30
C VAL A 506 -1.47 -19.28 34.34
N GLY A 507 -1.39 -19.68 33.06
CA GLY A 507 -2.47 -19.53 32.08
C GLY A 507 -2.96 -20.86 31.47
N PRO A 508 -4.05 -20.83 30.67
CA PRO A 508 -4.62 -22.00 30.00
C PRO A 508 -3.61 -22.75 29.12
N PHE A 509 -2.80 -22.00 28.36
CA PHE A 509 -1.77 -22.56 27.49
C PHE A 509 -0.60 -23.14 28.29
N ASP A 510 -0.15 -22.45 29.35
CA ASP A 510 0.90 -22.98 30.24
C ASP A 510 0.50 -24.30 30.89
N ALA A 511 -0.77 -24.44 31.27
CA ALA A 511 -1.28 -25.69 31.84
C ALA A 511 -1.15 -26.85 30.83
N ILE A 512 -1.44 -26.61 29.56
CA ILE A 512 -1.27 -27.58 28.47
C ILE A 512 0.21 -27.94 28.32
N ILE A 513 1.11 -26.96 28.26
CA ILE A 513 2.54 -27.21 28.08
C ILE A 513 3.14 -27.96 29.27
N ASN A 514 2.74 -27.62 30.50
CA ASN A 514 3.16 -28.34 31.70
C ASN A 514 2.61 -29.77 31.73
N ALA A 515 1.35 -29.97 31.34
CA ALA A 515 0.74 -31.29 31.24
C ALA A 515 1.45 -32.15 30.20
N PHE A 516 1.84 -31.55 29.07
CA PHE A 516 2.65 -32.18 28.02
C PHE A 516 4.04 -32.58 28.54
N LYS A 517 4.77 -31.66 29.17
CA LYS A 517 6.11 -31.93 29.73
C LYS A 517 6.09 -33.03 30.79
N LYS A 518 4.97 -33.19 31.49
CA LYS A 518 4.76 -34.27 32.46
C LYS A 518 4.35 -35.60 31.81
N ALA A 519 3.64 -35.54 30.68
CA ALA A 519 3.20 -36.72 29.92
C ALA A 519 4.39 -37.44 29.24
N ILE A 520 5.34 -36.67 28.69
CA ILE A 520 6.48 -37.22 27.93
C ILE A 520 7.72 -37.30 28.84
N PRO A 521 8.25 -38.50 29.13
CA PRO A 521 9.46 -38.66 29.93
C PRO A 521 10.66 -37.92 29.34
N SER A 522 11.56 -37.41 30.18
CA SER A 522 12.74 -36.64 29.77
C SER A 522 13.70 -37.39 28.83
N MET A 523 13.73 -38.73 28.86
CA MET A 523 14.49 -39.54 27.88
C MET A 523 13.92 -39.48 26.45
N HIS A 524 12.72 -38.94 26.25
CA HIS A 524 12.01 -38.89 24.97
C HIS A 524 11.69 -37.47 24.49
N SER A 525 12.04 -36.43 25.25
CA SER A 525 11.86 -35.03 24.87
C SER A 525 13.16 -34.26 25.07
N PRO A 526 13.72 -33.61 24.03
CA PRO A 526 14.79 -32.62 24.25
C PRO A 526 14.27 -31.52 25.17
N SER A 527 15.18 -30.92 25.93
CA SER A 527 14.92 -29.74 26.74
C SER A 527 14.95 -28.50 25.84
N PHE A 528 13.93 -27.65 25.97
CA PHE A 528 13.83 -26.41 25.22
C PHE A 528 13.11 -25.33 26.02
N GLU A 529 13.47 -24.10 25.72
CA GLU A 529 12.95 -22.88 26.30
C GLU A 529 12.06 -22.15 25.28
N LEU A 530 10.91 -21.67 25.77
CA LEU A 530 10.02 -20.81 24.99
C LEU A 530 10.53 -19.37 25.15
N THR A 531 11.13 -18.83 24.10
CA THR A 531 11.83 -17.53 24.13
C THR A 531 10.96 -16.36 23.70
N ASP A 532 9.90 -16.63 22.93
CA ASP A 532 8.96 -15.61 22.48
C ASP A 532 7.58 -16.22 22.18
N TYR A 533 6.52 -15.46 22.40
CA TYR A 533 5.13 -15.85 22.16
C TYR A 533 4.30 -14.64 21.76
N ILE A 534 3.87 -14.62 20.49
CA ILE A 534 3.11 -13.52 19.89
C ILE A 534 1.76 -14.06 19.41
N VAL A 535 0.68 -13.36 19.76
CA VAL A 535 -0.67 -13.65 19.30
C VAL A 535 -1.22 -12.44 18.55
N GLU A 536 -1.63 -12.65 17.30
CA GLU A 536 -2.18 -11.63 16.41
C GLU A 536 -3.60 -12.02 15.96
N ILE A 537 -4.49 -11.03 15.86
CA ILE A 537 -5.86 -11.20 15.36
C ILE A 537 -5.92 -10.61 13.95
N ASP A 538 -6.16 -11.45 12.95
CA ASP A 538 -6.00 -11.07 11.53
C ASP A 538 -7.23 -10.32 10.94
N SER A 539 -8.31 -10.07 11.71
CA SER A 539 -9.43 -9.24 11.24
C SER A 539 -10.33 -8.67 12.35
N ALA A 540 -11.08 -7.61 12.03
CA ALA A 540 -12.04 -6.94 12.92
C ALA A 540 -13.51 -7.38 12.71
N LYS A 541 -13.75 -8.57 12.13
CA LYS A 541 -15.10 -9.13 11.90
C LYS A 541 -15.38 -10.27 12.88
N THR A 542 -16.66 -10.67 12.98
CA THR A 542 -17.16 -11.72 13.89
C THR A 542 -16.56 -13.11 13.68
N ASP A 543 -15.87 -13.36 12.56
CA ASP A 543 -15.22 -14.64 12.21
C ASP A 543 -13.69 -14.55 12.23
N ALA A 544 -13.12 -13.71 13.11
CA ALA A 544 -11.68 -13.46 13.14
C ALA A 544 -10.88 -14.73 13.47
N THR A 545 -9.84 -14.98 12.69
CA THR A 545 -8.85 -16.04 12.96
C THR A 545 -7.70 -15.46 13.77
N VAL A 546 -7.24 -16.25 14.74
CA VAL A 546 -6.09 -15.94 15.59
C VAL A 546 -4.88 -16.66 15.04
N LYS A 547 -3.76 -15.94 14.94
CA LYS A 547 -2.46 -16.50 14.62
C LYS A 547 -1.56 -16.43 15.85
N ALA A 548 -1.08 -17.58 16.30
CA ALA A 548 -0.06 -17.69 17.34
C ALA A 548 1.30 -17.98 16.70
N THR A 549 2.34 -17.32 17.18
CA THR A 549 3.74 -17.53 16.80
C THR A 549 4.54 -17.80 18.06
N ILE A 550 5.18 -18.96 18.13
CA ILE A 550 5.99 -19.40 19.27
C ILE A 550 7.43 -19.58 18.80
N THR A 551 8.37 -19.07 19.58
CA THR A 551 9.79 -19.22 19.30
C THR A 551 10.44 -20.09 20.37
N MET A 552 11.01 -21.21 19.95
CA MET A 552 11.60 -22.22 20.84
C MET A 552 13.11 -22.28 20.63
N ARG A 553 13.86 -22.52 21.71
CA ARG A 553 15.31 -22.72 21.69
C ARG A 553 15.68 -24.01 22.41
N ASP A 554 16.51 -24.85 21.82
CA ASP A 554 17.06 -26.04 22.49
C ASP A 554 18.34 -25.73 23.29
N GLU A 555 18.88 -26.73 23.98
CA GLU A 555 20.13 -26.63 24.75
C GLU A 555 21.37 -26.38 23.90
N LEU A 556 21.32 -26.68 22.60
CA LEU A 556 22.40 -26.45 21.64
C LEU A 556 22.36 -25.01 21.07
N GLY A 557 21.35 -24.22 21.44
CA GLY A 557 21.14 -22.86 20.96
C GLY A 557 20.41 -22.76 19.62
N ASN A 558 19.94 -23.86 19.06
CA ASN A 558 19.12 -23.85 17.85
C ASN A 558 17.79 -23.19 18.16
N LYS A 559 17.40 -22.24 17.32
CA LYS A 559 16.19 -21.45 17.50
C LYS A 559 15.24 -21.70 16.33
N VAL A 560 14.01 -22.10 16.63
CA VAL A 560 12.97 -22.33 15.63
C VAL A 560 11.72 -21.53 15.95
N ILE A 561 10.92 -21.28 14.93
CA ILE A 561 9.66 -20.55 15.06
C ILE A 561 8.55 -21.46 14.56
N GLY A 562 7.63 -21.81 15.45
CA GLY A 562 6.39 -22.50 15.14
C GLY A 562 5.22 -21.53 15.05
N THR A 563 4.29 -21.81 14.15
CA THR A 563 3.11 -20.98 13.89
C THR A 563 1.85 -21.81 13.86
N GLY A 564 0.76 -21.27 14.40
CA GLY A 564 -0.53 -21.94 14.45
C GLY A 564 -1.64 -20.95 14.20
N THR A 565 -2.66 -21.35 13.45
CA THR A 565 -3.81 -20.49 13.12
C THR A 565 -5.10 -21.22 13.46
N SER A 566 -5.96 -20.57 14.23
CA SER A 566 -7.27 -21.12 14.64
C SER A 566 -8.23 -19.98 15.03
N PRO A 567 -9.56 -20.16 14.93
CA PRO A 567 -10.52 -19.25 15.56
C PRO A 567 -10.37 -19.18 17.08
N ASP A 568 -9.77 -20.19 17.69
CA ASP A 568 -9.51 -20.28 19.13
C ASP A 568 -8.03 -20.05 19.44
N ILE A 569 -7.75 -19.12 20.36
CA ILE A 569 -6.38 -18.73 20.75
C ILE A 569 -5.60 -19.93 21.28
N ILE A 570 -6.22 -20.77 22.12
CA ILE A 570 -5.56 -21.92 22.74
C ILE A 570 -5.19 -22.94 21.67
N VAL A 571 -6.12 -23.25 20.76
CA VAL A 571 -5.86 -24.17 19.65
C VAL A 571 -4.74 -23.64 18.75
N ALA A 572 -4.76 -22.35 18.41
CA ALA A 572 -3.69 -21.73 17.61
C ALA A 572 -2.33 -21.88 18.29
N SER A 573 -2.25 -21.65 19.61
CA SER A 573 -1.00 -21.76 20.37
C SER A 573 -0.50 -23.19 20.50
N VAL A 574 -1.39 -24.18 20.65
CA VAL A 574 -1.01 -25.61 20.67
C VAL A 574 -0.45 -26.02 19.32
N LEU A 575 -1.10 -25.62 18.21
CA LEU A 575 -0.58 -25.90 16.86
C LEU A 575 0.79 -25.26 16.62
N ALA A 576 0.97 -24.01 17.07
CA ALA A 576 2.26 -23.32 16.98
C ALA A 576 3.36 -24.06 17.76
N TYR A 577 3.02 -24.57 18.95
CA TYR A 577 3.95 -25.34 19.76
C TYR A 577 4.28 -26.70 19.15
N GLU A 578 3.29 -27.42 18.64
CA GLU A 578 3.49 -28.70 17.95
C GLU A 578 4.42 -28.52 16.73
N GLU A 579 4.21 -27.47 15.93
CA GLU A 579 5.08 -27.15 14.80
C GLU A 579 6.52 -26.87 15.27
N GLY A 580 6.68 -25.99 16.27
CA GLY A 580 7.98 -25.63 16.84
C GLY A 580 8.74 -26.82 17.45
N TYR A 581 8.03 -27.71 18.14
CA TYR A 581 8.62 -28.90 18.76
C TYR A 581 9.10 -29.90 17.70
N ASN A 582 8.29 -30.17 16.68
CA ASN A 582 8.67 -31.04 15.57
C ASN A 582 9.84 -30.45 14.77
N LEU A 583 9.88 -29.13 14.61
CA LEU A 583 11.00 -28.40 14.01
C LEU A 583 12.33 -28.67 14.74
N LEU A 584 12.34 -28.57 16.07
CA LEU A 584 13.54 -28.85 16.87
C LEU A 584 13.97 -30.33 16.79
N LEU A 585 13.04 -31.26 16.93
CA LEU A 585 13.37 -32.69 16.87
C LEU A 585 13.99 -33.10 15.54
N ASN A 586 13.44 -32.60 14.42
CA ASN A 586 14.00 -32.88 13.10
C ASN A 586 15.37 -32.22 12.89
N SER A 587 15.72 -31.17 13.64
CA SER A 587 17.06 -30.56 13.60
C SER A 587 18.11 -31.41 14.30
N HIS A 588 17.76 -32.10 15.40
CA HIS A 588 18.66 -32.99 16.13
C HIS A 588 18.96 -34.31 15.40
N GLU A 589 18.02 -34.88 14.64
CA GLU A 589 18.25 -36.12 13.88
C GLU A 589 19.15 -35.94 12.64
N ASN A 590 19.38 -34.70 12.18
CA ASN A 590 20.19 -34.38 11.00
C ASN A 590 21.59 -33.83 11.35
N SER A 591 21.94 -33.77 12.63
CA SER A 591 23.25 -33.42 13.19
C SER A 591 23.93 -34.65 13.76
#